data_AF-A0A927IIR8-F1
#
_entry.id   AF-A0A927IIR8-F1
#
_cell.length_a   1.000
_cell.length_b   1.000
_cell.length_c   1.000
_cell.angle_alpha   90.00
_cell.angle_beta   90.00
_cell.angle_gamma   90.00
#
_symmetry.space_group_name_H-M   'P 1'
#
loop_
_entity.id
_entity.type
_entity.pdbx_description
1 polymer ?
#
loop_
_entity_poly.entity_id
_entity_poly.type
_entity_poly.pdbx_seq_one_letter_code
_entity_poly.pdbx_strand_id
1 'polypeptide(L)'
;MVCTTCGRDFTPKASGNTLKNGTPHLYYDCASKIRKEKNSCGCSLPARKVETLIIDTISAIGRDKKVIESCVENLSEMKRVSTTPIREEIKTLQSELRQKLGELEKWKKKVFSVEGALAKELQSEAEAVAQRKQELEVQLAKRTLDIRAHEQELASSKDIAAALTNFSAIFEELEYPEQKELLGLLIQQIRIQKIDSANARPNKCIIGHRKSFYEMELRFTADAEQIAPLKNALPKFVELKSLASRKGFEPLSLG
;
A
#
# COMPACT_ATOMS: atom_id res chain seq x y z
N MET A 1 15.30 14.73 1.70
CA MET A 1 16.59 14.02 1.82
C MET A 1 17.55 14.87 2.64
N VAL A 2 18.23 14.30 3.64
CA VAL A 2 19.02 15.04 4.63
C VAL A 2 20.50 14.63 4.59
N CYS A 3 21.40 15.61 4.67
CA CYS A 3 22.83 15.41 4.85
C CYS A 3 23.15 15.22 6.33
N THR A 4 23.56 14.03 6.73
CA THR A 4 23.91 13.73 8.13
C THR A 4 25.26 14.32 8.54
N THR A 5 26.11 14.69 7.58
CA THR A 5 27.38 15.40 7.86
C THR A 5 27.16 16.80 8.43
N CYS A 6 26.06 17.49 8.10
CA CYS A 6 25.81 18.88 8.53
C CYS A 6 24.36 19.20 8.93
N GLY A 7 23.46 18.21 8.91
CA GLY A 7 22.06 18.33 9.32
C GLY A 7 21.13 19.03 8.32
N ARG A 8 21.57 19.32 7.10
CA ARG A 8 20.83 20.13 6.12
C ARG A 8 20.24 19.31 4.99
N ASP A 9 19.18 19.82 4.40
CA ASP A 9 18.55 19.19 3.25
C ASP A 9 19.45 19.22 2.01
N PHE A 10 19.22 18.23 1.16
CA PHE A 10 19.67 18.27 -0.23
C PHE A 10 18.59 18.87 -1.11
N THR A 11 19.02 19.71 -2.05
CA THR A 11 18.14 20.37 -3.03
C THR A 11 18.54 19.91 -4.43
N PRO A 12 17.56 19.54 -5.28
CA PRO A 12 17.84 19.24 -6.68
C PRO A 12 18.36 20.49 -7.40
N LYS A 13 19.38 20.30 -8.24
CA LYS A 13 20.03 21.38 -8.99
C LYS A 13 20.48 20.89 -10.36
N ALA A 14 20.10 21.63 -11.39
CA ALA A 14 20.66 21.47 -12.72
C ALA A 14 22.07 22.08 -12.78
N SER A 15 23.00 21.34 -13.37
CA SER A 15 24.33 21.82 -13.73
C SER A 15 24.25 22.72 -14.97
N GLY A 16 25.22 23.63 -15.10
CA GLY A 16 25.43 24.38 -16.35
C GLY A 16 25.95 23.52 -17.50
N ASN A 17 26.49 22.33 -17.21
CA ASN A 17 26.93 21.38 -18.23
C ASN A 17 25.79 20.44 -18.64
N THR A 18 25.76 20.09 -19.93
CA THR A 18 24.78 19.19 -20.52
C THR A 18 25.37 17.83 -20.88
N LEU A 19 24.51 16.83 -20.91
CA LEU A 19 24.73 15.51 -21.48
C LEU A 19 24.82 15.60 -23.01
N LYS A 20 25.27 14.52 -23.65
CA LYS A 20 25.37 14.42 -25.12
C LYS A 20 24.06 14.72 -25.87
N ASN A 21 22.92 14.48 -25.22
CA ASN A 21 21.58 14.73 -25.75
C ASN A 21 21.06 16.15 -25.46
N GLY A 22 21.90 17.06 -24.96
CA GLY A 22 21.53 18.45 -24.65
C GLY A 22 20.84 18.66 -23.30
N THR A 23 20.48 17.60 -22.57
CA THR A 23 19.83 17.73 -21.24
C THR A 23 20.84 18.05 -20.14
N PRO A 24 20.51 18.88 -19.13
CA PRO A 24 21.45 19.25 -18.08
C PRO A 24 21.80 18.06 -17.18
N HIS A 25 23.04 18.01 -16.69
CA HIS A 25 23.37 17.08 -15.61
C HIS A 25 22.65 17.49 -14.33
N LEU A 26 21.93 16.55 -13.70
CA LEU A 26 21.22 16.81 -12.45
C LEU A 26 22.01 16.32 -11.24
N TYR A 27 21.99 17.13 -10.18
CA TYR A 27 22.64 16.86 -8.91
C TYR A 27 21.70 17.12 -7.75
N TYR A 28 21.91 16.41 -6.65
CA TYR A 28 21.43 16.79 -5.33
C TYR A 28 22.59 17.48 -4.59
N ASP A 29 22.45 18.78 -4.35
CA ASP A 29 23.43 19.61 -3.66
C ASP A 29 22.96 19.89 -2.24
N CYS A 30 23.85 19.74 -1.26
CA CYS A 30 23.51 20.09 0.12
C CYS A 30 23.30 21.61 0.26
N ALA A 31 22.27 22.03 1.00
CA ALA A 31 21.93 23.43 1.18
C ALA A 31 23.09 24.29 1.74
N SER A 32 23.98 23.74 2.59
CA SER A 32 25.17 24.49 3.05
C SER A 32 26.13 24.83 1.91
N LYS A 33 26.24 23.96 0.90
CA LYS A 33 27.06 24.18 -0.31
C LYS A 33 26.42 25.24 -1.19
N ILE A 34 25.11 25.18 -1.38
CA ILE A 34 24.37 26.17 -2.17
C ILE A 34 24.49 27.55 -1.55
N ARG A 35 24.33 27.66 -0.22
CA ARG A 35 24.42 28.92 0.54
C ARG A 35 25.86 29.39 0.82
N LYS A 36 26.87 28.66 0.34
CA LYS A 36 28.30 28.97 0.50
C LYS A 36 28.72 29.27 1.94
N GLU A 37 28.25 28.45 2.85
CA GLU A 37 28.53 28.69 4.26
C GLU A 37 29.95 28.34 4.66
N LYS A 38 30.43 29.01 5.70
CA LYS A 38 31.81 28.89 6.18
C LYS A 38 32.20 27.44 6.52
N ASN A 39 31.27 26.65 7.07
CA ASN A 39 31.48 25.23 7.42
C ASN A 39 30.68 24.30 6.51
N SER A 40 30.64 24.58 5.21
CA SER A 40 29.90 23.75 4.26
C SER A 40 30.49 22.34 4.15
N CYS A 41 29.62 21.31 4.21
CA CYS A 41 30.02 19.92 4.01
C CYS A 41 30.47 19.60 2.56
N GLY A 42 30.22 20.51 1.61
CA GLY A 42 30.59 20.35 0.20
C GLY A 42 29.92 19.18 -0.52
N CYS A 43 28.90 18.54 0.07
CA CYS A 43 28.26 17.35 -0.48
C CYS A 43 27.50 17.66 -1.77
N SER A 44 27.73 16.85 -2.80
CA SER A 44 27.16 17.00 -4.14
C SER A 44 27.12 15.64 -4.82
N LEU A 45 25.92 15.20 -5.20
CA LEU A 45 25.65 13.84 -5.63
C LEU A 45 24.95 13.85 -7.00
N PRO A 46 25.38 13.03 -7.97
CA PRO A 46 24.65 12.89 -9.23
C PRO A 46 23.26 12.33 -8.96
N ALA A 47 22.21 13.04 -9.40
CA ALA A 47 20.83 12.68 -9.09
C ALA A 47 20.48 11.26 -9.55
N ARG A 48 20.86 10.92 -10.79
CA ARG A 48 20.67 9.57 -11.36
C ARG A 48 21.28 8.46 -10.52
N LYS A 49 22.47 8.66 -9.96
CA LYS A 49 23.11 7.63 -9.11
C LYS A 49 22.36 7.41 -7.81
N VAL A 50 21.84 8.49 -7.22
CA VAL A 50 21.03 8.43 -6.00
C VAL A 50 19.70 7.73 -6.29
N GLU A 51 18.98 8.16 -7.33
CA GLU A 51 17.69 7.60 -7.74
C GLU A 51 17.78 6.12 -8.07
N THR A 52 18.74 5.71 -8.91
CA THR A 52 18.95 4.30 -9.24
C THR A 52 19.23 3.48 -7.99
N LEU A 53 20.10 3.96 -7.09
CA LEU A 53 20.40 3.22 -5.86
C LEU A 53 19.17 3.08 -4.94
N ILE A 54 18.29 4.08 -4.88
CA ILE A 54 17.02 3.99 -4.14
C ILE A 54 16.15 2.89 -4.72
N ILE A 55 15.93 2.91 -6.03
CA ILE A 55 15.07 1.95 -6.75
C ILE A 55 15.64 0.53 -6.60
N ASP A 56 16.95 0.36 -6.79
CA ASP A 56 17.64 -0.92 -6.64
C ASP A 56 17.54 -1.46 -5.21
N THR A 57 17.67 -0.59 -4.20
CA THR A 57 17.55 -0.98 -2.79
C THR A 57 16.13 -1.48 -2.49
N ILE A 58 15.10 -0.76 -2.94
CA ILE A 58 13.69 -1.16 -2.75
C ILE A 58 13.40 -2.46 -3.51
N SER A 59 13.87 -2.58 -4.75
CA SER A 59 13.72 -3.79 -5.57
C SER A 59 14.40 -5.01 -4.93
N ALA A 60 15.59 -4.83 -4.34
CA ALA A 60 16.27 -5.88 -3.60
C ALA A 60 15.48 -6.34 -2.37
N ILE A 61 14.91 -5.39 -1.60
CA ILE A 61 14.02 -5.69 -0.47
C ILE A 61 12.77 -6.44 -0.94
N GLY A 62 12.15 -5.99 -2.04
CA GLY A 62 10.96 -6.61 -2.62
C GLY A 62 11.18 -8.02 -3.20
N ARG A 63 12.43 -8.45 -3.38
CA ARG A 63 12.82 -9.81 -3.80
C ARG A 63 13.25 -10.70 -2.63
N ASP A 64 13.44 -10.14 -1.45
CA ASP A 64 13.78 -10.94 -0.27
C ASP A 64 12.59 -11.80 0.13
N LYS A 65 12.80 -13.13 0.11
CA LYS A 65 11.76 -14.11 0.40
C LYS A 65 11.13 -13.90 1.78
N LYS A 66 11.91 -13.54 2.81
CA LYS A 66 11.40 -13.31 4.16
C LYS A 66 10.52 -12.07 4.23
N VAL A 67 10.88 -11.03 3.47
CA VAL A 67 10.08 -9.81 3.37
C VAL A 67 8.74 -10.11 2.69
N ILE A 68 8.78 -10.83 1.56
CA ILE A 68 7.55 -11.22 0.84
C ILE A 68 6.65 -12.08 1.75
N GLU A 69 7.20 -13.09 2.41
CA GLU A 69 6.46 -13.96 3.33
C GLU A 69 5.81 -13.14 4.46
N SER A 70 6.58 -12.27 5.12
CA SER A 70 6.06 -11.41 6.19
C SER A 70 4.98 -10.44 5.71
N CYS A 71 5.14 -9.84 4.52
CA CYS A 71 4.11 -8.99 3.93
C CYS A 71 2.82 -9.78 3.64
N VAL A 72 2.94 -10.97 3.06
CA VAL A 72 1.79 -11.84 2.76
C VAL A 72 1.08 -12.27 4.05
N GLU A 73 1.82 -12.65 5.09
CA GLU A 73 1.28 -13.03 6.39
C GLU A 73 0.52 -11.86 7.04
N ASN A 74 1.14 -10.68 7.10
CA ASN A 74 0.52 -9.48 7.66
C ASN A 74 -0.77 -9.09 6.91
N LEU A 75 -0.77 -9.16 5.57
CA LEU A 75 -1.96 -8.88 4.76
C LEU A 75 -3.06 -9.92 4.97
N SER A 76 -2.68 -11.19 5.11
CA SER A 76 -3.63 -12.27 5.40
C SER A 76 -4.25 -12.10 6.78
N GLU A 77 -3.46 -11.71 7.77
CA GLU A 77 -3.96 -11.45 9.13
C GLU A 77 -4.85 -10.19 9.16
N MET A 78 -4.46 -9.09 8.50
CA MET A 78 -5.34 -7.92 8.38
C MET A 78 -6.67 -8.27 7.71
N LYS A 79 -6.65 -9.09 6.65
CA LYS A 79 -7.85 -9.60 5.97
C LYS A 79 -8.70 -10.44 6.92
N ARG A 80 -8.07 -11.28 7.73
CA ARG A 80 -8.75 -12.10 8.72
C ARG A 80 -9.41 -11.22 9.78
N VAL A 81 -8.68 -10.28 10.37
CA VAL A 81 -9.18 -9.36 11.41
C VAL A 81 -10.36 -8.54 10.89
N SER A 82 -10.29 -8.01 9.66
CA SER A 82 -11.37 -7.20 9.09
C SER A 82 -12.62 -8.02 8.72
N THR A 83 -12.45 -9.26 8.26
CA THR A 83 -13.57 -10.10 7.79
C THR A 83 -14.20 -10.97 8.88
N THR A 84 -13.48 -11.26 9.97
CA THR A 84 -14.00 -12.07 11.09
C THR A 84 -15.33 -11.56 11.66
N PRO A 85 -15.48 -10.27 12.03
CA PRO A 85 -16.76 -9.78 12.59
C PRO A 85 -17.92 -9.92 11.60
N ILE A 86 -17.67 -9.65 10.31
CA ILE A 86 -18.70 -9.79 9.26
C ILE A 86 -19.10 -11.26 9.11
N ARG A 87 -18.15 -12.20 9.19
CA ARG A 87 -18.42 -13.65 9.15
C ARG A 87 -19.24 -14.11 10.37
N GLU A 88 -18.98 -13.55 11.54
CA GLU A 88 -19.75 -13.85 12.76
C GLU A 88 -21.18 -13.30 12.69
N GLU A 89 -21.36 -12.08 12.17
CA GLU A 89 -22.68 -11.52 11.89
C GLU A 89 -23.47 -12.40 10.91
N ILE A 90 -22.85 -12.82 9.81
CA ILE A 90 -23.47 -13.74 8.83
C ILE A 90 -23.90 -15.04 9.51
N LYS A 91 -23.05 -15.65 10.32
CA LYS A 91 -23.39 -16.89 11.05
C LYS A 91 -24.58 -16.69 12.00
N THR A 92 -24.62 -15.56 12.68
CA THR A 92 -25.70 -15.20 13.62
C THR A 92 -27.02 -15.03 12.87
N LEU A 93 -27.03 -14.23 11.79
CA LEU A 93 -28.19 -14.02 10.93
C LEU A 93 -28.70 -15.33 10.31
N GLN A 94 -27.80 -16.20 9.86
CA GLN A 94 -28.18 -17.53 9.36
C GLN A 94 -28.83 -18.40 10.43
N SER A 95 -28.36 -18.30 11.68
CA SER A 95 -28.95 -19.04 12.80
C SER A 95 -30.35 -18.53 13.15
N GLU A 96 -30.51 -17.22 13.23
CA GLU A 96 -31.83 -16.59 13.45
C GLU A 96 -32.81 -16.94 12.33
N LEU A 97 -32.36 -16.91 11.08
CA LEU A 97 -33.19 -17.27 9.93
C LEU A 97 -33.65 -18.73 10.00
N ARG A 98 -32.75 -19.66 10.35
CA ARG A 98 -33.11 -21.08 10.57
C ARG A 98 -34.14 -21.23 11.69
N GLN A 99 -34.00 -20.48 12.78
CA GLN A 99 -34.97 -20.50 13.87
C GLN A 99 -36.35 -20.00 13.40
N LYS A 100 -36.41 -18.87 12.69
CA LYS A 100 -37.66 -18.30 12.18
C LYS A 100 -38.35 -19.19 11.15
N LEU A 101 -37.58 -19.88 10.30
CA LEU A 101 -38.11 -20.91 9.41
C LEU A 101 -38.73 -22.08 10.19
N GLY A 102 -38.07 -22.54 11.25
CA GLY A 102 -38.61 -23.58 12.13
C GLY A 102 -39.88 -23.14 12.88
N GLU A 103 -39.96 -21.87 13.30
CA GLU A 103 -41.16 -21.28 13.89
C GLU A 103 -42.32 -21.24 12.86
N LEU A 104 -42.08 -20.75 11.64
CA LEU A 104 -43.09 -20.74 10.56
C LEU A 104 -43.64 -22.13 10.26
N GLU A 105 -42.79 -23.16 10.21
CA GLU A 105 -43.25 -24.55 10.00
C GLU A 105 -44.12 -25.06 11.15
N LYS A 106 -43.84 -24.66 12.40
CA LYS A 106 -44.71 -24.97 13.55
C LYS A 106 -46.04 -24.22 13.47
N TRP A 107 -46.02 -22.95 13.08
CA TRP A 107 -47.23 -22.13 12.91
C TRP A 107 -48.13 -22.68 11.82
N LYS A 108 -47.59 -23.02 10.64
CA LYS A 108 -48.36 -23.66 9.56
C LYS A 108 -49.14 -24.87 10.06
N LYS A 109 -48.52 -25.76 10.83
CA LYS A 109 -49.17 -26.95 11.39
C LYS A 109 -50.30 -26.63 12.37
N LYS A 110 -50.20 -25.54 13.13
CA LYS A 110 -51.21 -25.13 14.13
C LYS A 110 -52.39 -24.37 13.50
N VAL A 111 -52.14 -23.53 12.50
CA VAL A 111 -53.20 -22.72 11.85
C VAL A 111 -54.26 -23.61 11.18
N PHE A 112 -53.89 -24.77 10.63
CA PHE A 112 -54.86 -25.73 10.07
C PHE A 112 -55.74 -26.44 11.11
N SER A 113 -55.52 -26.22 12.42
CA SER A 113 -56.19 -26.96 13.50
C SER A 113 -57.09 -26.13 14.40
N VAL A 114 -57.24 -24.82 14.13
CA VAL A 114 -57.95 -23.89 15.03
C VAL A 114 -58.88 -22.95 14.24
N GLU A 115 -60.11 -22.76 14.71
CA GLU A 115 -61.11 -21.85 14.14
C GLU A 115 -61.45 -20.69 15.10
N GLY A 116 -62.05 -19.62 14.58
CA GLY A 116 -62.54 -18.48 15.38
C GLY A 116 -61.50 -17.41 15.70
N ALA A 117 -61.67 -16.67 16.80
CA ALA A 117 -60.83 -15.52 17.16
C ALA A 117 -59.34 -15.88 17.34
N LEU A 118 -59.06 -17.10 17.82
CA LEU A 118 -57.71 -17.62 18.01
C LEU A 118 -56.97 -17.77 16.66
N ALA A 119 -57.69 -18.07 15.56
CA ALA A 119 -57.08 -18.18 14.23
C ALA A 119 -56.54 -16.84 13.72
N LYS A 120 -57.19 -15.72 14.06
CA LYS A 120 -56.73 -14.36 13.68
C LYS A 120 -55.46 -13.95 14.43
N GLU A 121 -55.38 -14.26 15.73
CA GLU A 121 -54.17 -14.02 16.52
C GLU A 121 -52.99 -14.84 15.99
N LEU A 122 -53.20 -16.12 15.72
CA LEU A 122 -52.20 -17.00 15.10
C LEU A 122 -51.74 -16.50 13.72
N GLN A 123 -52.66 -15.97 12.91
CA GLN A 123 -52.33 -15.40 11.61
C GLN A 123 -51.45 -14.16 11.73
N SER A 124 -51.76 -13.26 12.67
CA SER A 124 -50.95 -12.07 12.95
C SER A 124 -49.54 -12.44 13.43
N GLU A 125 -49.41 -13.44 14.30
CA GLU A 125 -48.09 -13.93 14.73
C GLU A 125 -47.30 -14.57 13.58
N ALA A 126 -47.96 -15.33 12.70
CA ALA A 126 -47.32 -15.90 11.52
C ALA A 126 -46.83 -14.82 10.54
N GLU A 127 -47.61 -13.75 10.34
CA GLU A 127 -47.23 -12.58 9.53
C GLU A 127 -46.02 -11.86 10.14
N ALA A 128 -45.99 -11.64 11.45
CA ALA A 128 -44.86 -11.03 12.14
C ALA A 128 -43.57 -11.86 11.98
N VAL A 129 -43.66 -13.19 12.11
CA VAL A 129 -42.52 -14.09 11.88
C VAL A 129 -42.07 -14.06 10.41
N ALA A 130 -43.01 -14.01 9.46
CA ALA A 130 -42.70 -13.91 8.03
C ALA A 130 -42.00 -12.57 7.69
N GLN A 131 -42.46 -11.46 8.26
CA GLN A 131 -41.83 -10.16 8.10
C GLN A 131 -40.40 -10.16 8.66
N ARG A 132 -40.21 -10.70 9.88
CA ARG A 132 -38.89 -10.81 10.48
C ARG A 132 -37.94 -11.70 9.65
N LYS A 133 -38.46 -12.78 9.06
CA LYS A 133 -37.69 -13.64 8.15
C LYS A 133 -37.19 -12.83 6.93
N GLN A 134 -38.07 -12.03 6.31
CA GLN A 134 -37.70 -11.21 5.16
C GLN A 134 -36.63 -10.16 5.51
N GLU A 135 -36.74 -9.51 6.69
CA GLU A 135 -35.71 -8.60 7.19
C GLU A 135 -34.34 -9.28 7.33
N LEU A 136 -34.32 -10.49 7.89
CA LEU A 136 -33.10 -11.29 8.06
C LEU A 136 -32.49 -11.68 6.73
N GLU A 137 -33.30 -12.06 5.74
CA GLU A 137 -32.82 -12.37 4.37
C GLU A 137 -32.16 -11.16 3.71
N VAL A 138 -32.75 -9.97 3.84
CA VAL A 138 -32.17 -8.72 3.32
C VAL A 138 -30.84 -8.38 4.01
N GLN A 139 -30.79 -8.50 5.34
CA GLN A 139 -29.56 -8.24 6.11
C GLN A 139 -28.45 -9.23 5.74
N LEU A 140 -28.79 -10.51 5.59
CA LEU A 140 -27.84 -11.55 5.18
C LEU A 140 -27.30 -11.29 3.77
N ALA A 141 -28.16 -10.92 2.82
CA ALA A 141 -27.75 -10.57 1.47
C ALA A 141 -26.77 -9.40 1.47
N LYS A 142 -27.07 -8.34 2.24
CA LYS A 142 -26.19 -7.18 2.39
C LYS A 142 -24.81 -7.56 2.95
N ARG A 143 -24.76 -8.30 4.07
CA ARG A 143 -23.48 -8.73 4.66
C ARG A 143 -22.68 -9.67 3.78
N THR A 144 -23.36 -10.50 2.99
CA THR A 144 -22.72 -11.38 2.00
C THR A 144 -22.10 -10.58 0.85
N LEU A 145 -22.67 -9.44 0.47
CA LEU A 145 -22.06 -8.52 -0.49
C LEU A 145 -20.87 -7.78 0.14
N ASP A 146 -21.02 -7.27 1.36
CA ASP A 146 -19.97 -6.55 2.09
C ASP A 146 -18.69 -7.42 2.20
N ILE A 147 -18.83 -8.70 2.56
CA ILE A 147 -17.66 -9.60 2.66
C ILE A 147 -17.02 -9.90 1.31
N ARG A 148 -17.82 -10.03 0.24
CA ARG A 148 -17.30 -10.27 -1.11
C ARG A 148 -16.52 -9.05 -1.61
N ALA A 149 -17.02 -7.85 -1.36
CA ALA A 149 -16.31 -6.61 -1.68
C ALA A 149 -14.97 -6.52 -0.95
N HIS A 150 -14.96 -6.78 0.37
CA HIS A 150 -13.72 -6.84 1.15
C HIS A 150 -12.73 -7.91 0.68
N GLU A 151 -13.24 -9.05 0.20
CA GLU A 151 -12.40 -10.11 -0.32
C GLU A 151 -11.80 -9.78 -1.69
N GLN A 152 -12.44 -8.92 -2.49
CA GLN A 152 -12.00 -8.43 -3.80
C GLN A 152 -11.08 -7.20 -3.72
N GLU A 153 -11.31 -6.28 -2.80
CA GLU A 153 -10.48 -5.06 -2.62
C GLU A 153 -9.04 -5.39 -2.18
N LEU A 154 -8.84 -6.53 -1.53
CA LEU A 154 -7.53 -6.97 -1.08
C LEU A 154 -6.90 -7.86 -2.15
N ALA A 155 -5.88 -7.32 -2.83
CA ALA A 155 -5.05 -8.05 -3.79
C ALA A 155 -4.66 -9.43 -3.24
N SER A 156 -4.68 -10.45 -4.10
CA SER A 156 -4.30 -11.79 -3.67
C SER A 156 -2.85 -11.80 -3.21
N SER A 157 -2.51 -12.66 -2.24
CA SER A 157 -1.13 -12.82 -1.77
C SER A 157 -0.15 -13.08 -2.92
N LYS A 158 -0.61 -13.72 -4.00
CA LYS A 158 0.16 -13.96 -5.23
C LYS A 158 0.40 -12.67 -6.01
N ASP A 159 -0.59 -11.80 -6.11
CA ASP A 159 -0.45 -10.50 -6.79
C ASP A 159 0.52 -9.59 -6.05
N ILE A 160 0.46 -9.55 -4.71
CA ILE A 160 1.39 -8.76 -3.90
C ILE A 160 2.83 -9.28 -4.06
N ALA A 161 3.03 -10.60 -3.95
CA ALA A 161 4.35 -11.19 -4.12
C ALA A 161 4.92 -10.92 -5.52
N ALA A 162 4.09 -11.03 -6.57
CA ALA A 162 4.48 -10.71 -7.93
C ALA A 162 4.82 -9.22 -8.10
N ALA A 163 4.06 -8.33 -7.47
CA ALA A 163 4.26 -6.89 -7.57
C ALA A 163 5.53 -6.43 -6.82
N LEU A 164 5.82 -7.01 -5.65
CA LEU A 164 7.07 -6.77 -4.91
C LEU A 164 8.30 -7.27 -5.69
N THR A 165 8.21 -8.47 -6.26
CA THR A 165 9.31 -9.08 -7.04
C THR A 165 9.64 -8.26 -8.29
N ASN A 166 8.62 -7.68 -8.93
CA ASN A 166 8.71 -6.91 -10.15
C ASN A 166 8.67 -5.39 -9.93
N PHE A 167 8.94 -4.93 -8.69
CA PHE A 167 8.81 -3.51 -8.32
C PHE A 167 9.49 -2.57 -9.32
N SER A 168 10.73 -2.84 -9.72
CA SER A 168 11.47 -1.95 -10.63
C SER A 168 10.82 -1.81 -12.00
N ALA A 169 10.28 -2.91 -12.56
CA ALA A 169 9.62 -2.87 -13.86
C ALA A 169 8.32 -2.07 -13.79
N ILE A 170 7.51 -2.29 -12.75
CA ILE A 170 6.26 -1.54 -12.55
C ILE A 170 6.57 -0.06 -12.29
N PHE A 171 7.59 0.22 -11.49
CA PHE A 171 8.01 1.58 -11.17
C PHE A 171 8.41 2.38 -12.41
N GLU A 172 9.10 1.76 -13.36
CA GLU A 172 9.52 2.41 -14.61
C GLU A 172 8.35 2.73 -15.55
N GLU A 173 7.23 2.01 -15.43
CA GLU A 173 6.02 2.26 -16.24
C GLU A 173 5.13 3.37 -15.67
N LEU A 174 5.29 3.72 -14.39
CA LEU A 174 4.56 4.79 -13.73
C LEU A 174 4.89 6.16 -14.30
N GLU A 175 3.89 7.03 -14.39
CA GLU A 175 4.13 8.45 -14.67
C GLU A 175 4.84 9.11 -13.49
N TYR A 176 5.56 10.20 -13.76
CA TYR A 176 6.38 10.89 -12.77
C TYR A 176 5.64 11.25 -11.46
N PRO A 177 4.40 11.81 -11.49
CA PRO A 177 3.65 12.08 -10.26
C PRO A 177 3.40 10.82 -9.43
N GLU A 178 3.15 9.70 -10.08
CA GLU A 178 2.85 8.41 -9.45
C GLU A 178 4.11 7.78 -8.86
N GLN A 179 5.24 7.88 -9.56
CA GLN A 179 6.55 7.48 -9.02
C GLN A 179 6.88 8.24 -7.74
N LYS A 180 6.64 9.56 -7.72
CA LYS A 180 6.88 10.40 -6.55
C LYS A 180 5.96 10.01 -5.39
N GLU A 181 4.68 9.81 -5.67
CA GLU A 181 3.71 9.38 -4.66
C GLU A 181 4.11 8.03 -4.06
N LEU A 182 4.42 7.03 -4.89
CA LEU A 182 4.84 5.71 -4.45
C LEU A 182 6.10 5.74 -3.58
N LEU A 183 7.13 6.49 -3.99
CA LEU A 183 8.33 6.65 -3.17
C LEU A 183 8.04 7.37 -1.85
N GLY A 184 7.16 8.37 -1.86
CA GLY A 184 6.74 9.09 -0.65
C GLY A 184 5.97 8.22 0.35
N LEU A 185 5.30 7.18 -0.13
CA LEU A 185 4.60 6.21 0.72
C LEU A 185 5.57 5.21 1.35
N LEU A 186 6.56 4.76 0.59
CA LEU A 186 7.53 3.77 1.05
C LEU A 186 8.60 4.39 1.95
N ILE A 187 9.07 5.59 1.61
CA ILE A 187 10.26 6.19 2.21
C ILE A 187 9.86 7.40 3.07
N GLN A 188 10.04 7.27 4.38
CA GLN A 188 9.88 8.38 5.33
C GLN A 188 11.03 9.39 5.20
N GLN A 189 12.28 8.92 5.12
CA GLN A 189 13.44 9.80 5.06
C GLN A 189 14.64 9.14 4.40
N ILE A 190 15.35 9.89 3.55
CA ILE A 190 16.63 9.50 2.97
C ILE A 190 17.73 10.28 3.66
N ARG A 191 18.70 9.57 4.25
CA ARG A 191 19.85 10.13 4.95
C ARG A 191 21.12 9.84 4.18
N ILE A 192 21.95 10.86 3.97
CA ILE A 192 23.22 10.71 3.27
C ILE A 192 24.37 11.29 4.08
N GLN A 193 25.40 10.47 4.28
CA GLN A 193 26.64 10.84 4.94
C GLN A 193 27.79 10.81 3.93
N LYS A 194 28.65 11.82 3.93
CA LYS A 194 29.95 11.71 3.26
C LYS A 194 30.89 10.87 4.12
N ILE A 195 31.51 9.85 3.52
CA ILE A 195 32.43 8.94 4.20
C ILE A 195 33.79 8.92 3.49
N ASP A 196 34.83 8.56 4.24
CA ASP A 196 36.13 8.23 3.67
C ASP A 196 36.09 6.84 3.03
N SER A 197 36.85 6.64 1.94
CA SER A 197 36.88 5.37 1.21
C SER A 197 37.29 4.18 2.07
N ALA A 198 38.12 4.40 3.09
CA ALA A 198 38.54 3.38 4.05
C ALA A 198 37.42 2.90 4.99
N ASN A 199 36.35 3.70 5.14
CA ASN A 199 35.23 3.43 6.04
C ASN A 199 34.00 2.82 5.33
N ALA A 200 34.10 2.54 4.03
CA ALA A 200 33.04 1.91 3.26
C ALA A 200 32.82 0.46 3.75
N ARG A 201 31.60 0.13 4.19
CA ARG A 201 31.23 -1.22 4.63
C ARG A 201 30.48 -1.95 3.51
N PRO A 202 30.67 -3.27 3.36
CA PRO A 202 30.10 -4.05 2.25
C PRO A 202 28.57 -4.18 2.25
N ASN A 203 27.89 -3.90 3.37
CA ASN A 203 26.43 -4.05 3.52
C ASN A 203 25.69 -2.71 3.59
N LYS A 204 26.26 -1.66 3.01
CA LYS A 204 25.68 -0.31 3.02
C LYS A 204 25.51 0.20 1.59
N CYS A 205 24.49 1.03 1.37
CA CYS A 205 24.26 1.65 0.07
C CYS A 205 25.29 2.76 -0.14
N ILE A 206 26.37 2.46 -0.88
CA ILE A 206 27.48 3.39 -1.13
C ILE A 206 27.37 4.03 -2.52
N ILE A 207 27.48 5.35 -2.57
CA ILE A 207 27.54 6.13 -3.81
C ILE A 207 28.96 6.66 -3.98
N GLY A 208 29.66 6.17 -5.02
CA GLY A 208 30.94 6.72 -5.46
C GLY A 208 30.76 7.85 -6.48
N HIS A 209 31.28 9.05 -6.19
CA HIS A 209 31.36 10.13 -7.16
C HIS A 209 32.64 10.95 -7.04
N ARG A 210 33.40 11.02 -8.15
CA ARG A 210 34.75 11.63 -8.20
C ARG A 210 35.65 10.99 -7.14
N LYS A 211 36.25 11.79 -6.25
CA LYS A 211 37.10 11.36 -5.13
C LYS A 211 36.34 11.29 -3.81
N SER A 212 35.02 11.16 -3.82
CA SER A 212 34.19 11.14 -2.62
C SER A 212 33.24 9.95 -2.62
N PHE A 213 33.02 9.41 -1.43
CA PHE A 213 32.11 8.32 -1.17
C PHE A 213 31.02 8.80 -0.23
N TYR A 214 29.82 8.28 -0.44
CA TYR A 214 28.67 8.64 0.36
C TYR A 214 27.94 7.38 0.78
N GLU A 215 27.56 7.31 2.03
CA GLU A 215 26.67 6.29 2.55
C GLU A 215 25.23 6.81 2.54
N MET A 216 24.31 6.01 2.02
CA MET A 216 22.88 6.29 2.00
C MET A 216 22.14 5.30 2.91
N GLU A 217 21.28 5.84 3.78
CA GLU A 217 20.35 5.08 4.62
C GLU A 217 18.93 5.48 4.20
N LEU A 218 18.10 4.49 3.89
CA LEU A 218 16.66 4.65 3.65
C LEU A 218 15.91 4.34 4.94
N ARG A 219 15.09 5.28 5.41
CA ARG A 219 14.12 5.04 6.48
C ARG A 219 12.76 4.85 5.87
N PHE A 220 12.21 3.66 6.07
CA PHE A 220 10.90 3.28 5.57
C PHE A 220 9.79 3.74 6.53
N THR A 221 8.63 4.01 5.95
CA THR A 221 7.41 4.32 6.71
C THR A 221 6.97 3.08 7.49
N ALA A 222 6.86 3.19 8.82
CA ALA A 222 6.56 2.05 9.70
C ALA A 222 5.11 2.01 10.23
N ASP A 223 4.35 3.11 10.13
CA ASP A 223 3.07 3.25 10.83
C ASP A 223 1.85 2.99 9.93
N ALA A 224 0.89 2.22 10.46
CA ALA A 224 -0.38 1.89 9.80
C ALA A 224 -1.23 3.13 9.44
N GLU A 225 -1.13 4.22 10.21
CA GLU A 225 -1.82 5.49 9.93
C GLU A 225 -1.24 6.22 8.70
N GLN A 226 0.07 6.06 8.44
CA GLN A 226 0.75 6.67 7.30
C GLN A 226 0.64 5.81 6.01
N ILE A 227 0.13 4.58 6.15
CA ILE A 227 -0.16 3.64 5.05
C ILE A 227 -1.57 3.85 4.48
N ALA A 228 -2.43 4.65 5.10
CA ALA A 228 -3.77 4.97 4.58
C ALA A 228 -3.80 5.41 3.09
N PRO A 229 -2.83 6.21 2.57
CA PRO A 229 -2.81 6.57 1.16
C PRO A 229 -2.34 5.42 0.24
N LEU A 230 -1.61 4.41 0.75
CA LEU A 230 -1.29 3.20 -0.01
C LEU A 230 -2.56 2.46 -0.44
N LYS A 231 -3.66 2.52 0.33
CA LYS A 231 -4.93 1.89 -0.08
C LYS A 231 -5.53 2.50 -1.35
N ASN A 232 -5.22 3.76 -1.66
CA ASN A 232 -5.67 4.43 -2.87
C ASN A 232 -4.69 4.26 -4.04
N ALA A 233 -3.40 4.02 -3.76
CA ALA A 233 -2.36 3.80 -4.76
C ALA A 233 -2.18 2.31 -5.16
N LEU A 234 -2.44 1.37 -4.24
CA LEU A 234 -2.35 -0.08 -4.47
C LEU A 234 -3.30 -0.60 -5.57
N PRO A 235 -4.57 -0.15 -5.65
CA PRO A 235 -5.45 -0.54 -6.76
C PRO A 235 -4.86 -0.14 -8.11
N LYS A 236 -4.31 1.08 -8.21
CA LYS A 236 -3.61 1.55 -9.43
C LYS A 236 -2.38 0.71 -9.72
N PHE A 237 -1.56 0.38 -8.71
CA PHE A 237 -0.35 -0.46 -8.86
C PHE A 237 -0.65 -1.88 -9.36
N VAL A 238 -1.81 -2.44 -8.99
CA VAL A 238 -2.25 -3.77 -9.43
C VAL A 238 -2.95 -3.71 -10.81
N GLU A 239 -3.64 -2.61 -11.12
CA GLU A 239 -4.34 -2.36 -12.40
C GLU A 239 -3.41 -1.95 -13.55
N LEU A 240 -2.22 -1.40 -13.25
CA LEU A 240 -1.22 -0.97 -14.23
C LEU A 240 -0.61 -2.10 -15.07
N LYS A 241 -0.93 -3.38 -14.77
CA LYS A 241 -0.70 -4.53 -15.68
C LYS A 241 -1.26 -4.31 -17.10
N SER A 242 -2.12 -3.32 -17.32
CA SER A 242 -2.85 -3.08 -18.57
C SER A 242 -2.30 -1.95 -19.47
N LEU A 243 -1.27 -1.19 -19.06
CA LEU A 243 -0.89 0.06 -19.75
C LEU A 243 0.55 0.12 -20.29
N ALA A 244 1.23 -1.02 -20.44
CA ALA A 244 2.55 -1.14 -21.04
C ALA A 244 2.57 -0.72 -22.53
N SER A 245 2.54 0.59 -22.82
CA SER A 245 2.80 1.18 -24.14
C SER A 245 2.82 2.72 -24.14
N ARG A 246 3.70 3.37 -23.37
CA ARG A 246 4.09 4.78 -23.66
C ARG A 246 5.57 5.07 -23.42
N LYS A 247 6.15 5.84 -24.34
CA LYS A 247 7.51 6.39 -24.30
C LYS A 247 7.45 7.83 -23.79
N GLY A 248 8.31 8.18 -22.84
CA GLY A 248 8.57 9.57 -22.46
C GLY A 248 9.13 9.66 -21.05
N PHE A 249 10.46 9.79 -20.93
CA PHE A 249 11.19 9.72 -19.67
C PHE A 249 11.71 11.10 -19.26
N GLU A 250 11.32 11.58 -18.07
CA GLU A 250 11.95 12.71 -17.40
C GLU A 250 12.40 12.32 -15.96
N PRO A 251 13.59 12.75 -15.50
CA PRO A 251 14.15 12.42 -14.18
C PRO A 251 13.33 12.90 -12.99
N LEU A 252 13.38 12.09 -11.92
CA LEU A 252 12.66 12.31 -10.67
C LEU A 252 13.17 13.57 -9.93
N SER A 253 12.49 14.70 -10.07
CA SER A 253 12.80 15.93 -9.35
C SER A 253 12.07 15.98 -8.01
N LEU A 254 12.57 15.24 -7.01
CA LEU A 254 12.03 15.27 -5.63
C LEU A 254 12.14 16.69 -5.05
N GLY A 255 11.11 17.49 -5.28
CA GLY A 255 10.81 18.78 -4.64
C GLY A 255 9.81 18.61 -3.51
#